data_AF-A0A924C3H7-F1
#
_entry.id   AF-A0A924C3H7-F1
#
_cell.length_a   1.000
_cell.length_b   1.000
_cell.length_c   1.000
_cell.angle_alpha   90.00
_cell.angle_beta   90.00
_cell.angle_gamma   90.00
#
_symmetry.space_group_name_H-M   'P 1'
#
loop_
_entity.id
_entity.type
_entity.pdbx_description
1 polymer ?
#
loop_
_entity_poly.entity_id
_entity_poly.type
_entity_poly.pdbx_seq_one_letter_code
_entity_poly.pdbx_strand_id
1 'polypeptide(L)'
;MNIPVETILAAPIAAGWAEVGKPHPHESAVLHVLGEATYTDDVPEIQGTLHAALGLSQKAHANLRSVDLQAVRAARGVVTVLAAGDIPGINDCGPILHDDPILADGKVEYVGQAIFIVVADTHDNARRAARLAAIDYDELPAILTPQDARKAESYVVPPMYLQRGDFKRAFAQSVHRVKGALAVGGQEQFYLEGQIAYAIPKEGNGMLVLSSTQHPSEMQHLIANALGLHSHHVVVECRRMGGGFGGKESQSALWATAAAISAAHLKRPVKLRADRDDDMMVTGKRHCCSYEYEVGYDHDGRITAARVEMVLRAGYSADLSG
;
A
#
# COMPACT_ATOMS: atom_id res chain seq x y z
N MET A 1 -6.69 -42.76 11.66
CA MET A 1 -7.42 -43.05 12.91
C MET A 1 -7.47 -41.74 13.66
N ASN A 2 -8.55 -40.97 13.48
CA ASN A 2 -8.66 -39.61 14.02
C ASN A 2 -8.97 -39.71 15.51
N ILE A 3 -8.01 -39.30 16.33
CA ILE A 3 -8.20 -39.19 17.78
C ILE A 3 -9.24 -38.09 18.02
N PRO A 4 -10.30 -38.33 18.80
CA PRO A 4 -11.27 -37.29 19.18
C PRO A 4 -10.56 -36.11 19.86
N VAL A 5 -10.92 -34.88 19.49
CA VAL A 5 -10.34 -33.63 20.05
C VAL A 5 -10.46 -33.59 21.58
N GLU A 6 -11.52 -34.19 22.11
CA GLU A 6 -11.78 -34.37 23.55
C GLU A 6 -10.64 -35.08 24.28
N THR A 7 -9.95 -36.01 23.62
CA THR A 7 -8.84 -36.77 24.21
C THR A 7 -7.56 -35.92 24.34
N ILE A 8 -7.39 -34.89 23.50
CA ILE A 8 -6.27 -33.93 23.59
C ILE A 8 -6.52 -32.93 24.73
N LEU A 9 -7.78 -32.53 24.94
CA LEU A 9 -8.17 -31.58 25.98
C LEU A 9 -8.20 -32.19 27.39
N ALA A 10 -8.33 -33.51 27.51
CA ALA A 10 -8.35 -34.23 28.78
C ALA A 10 -6.95 -34.60 29.32
N ALA A 11 -5.89 -34.45 28.52
CA ALA A 11 -4.53 -34.58 29.01
C ALA A 11 -4.25 -33.43 30.00
N PRO A 12 -3.61 -33.69 31.16
CA PRO A 12 -3.24 -32.61 32.07
C PRO A 12 -2.40 -31.61 31.28
N ILE A 13 -2.88 -30.36 31.19
CA ILE A 13 -2.18 -29.27 30.53
C ILE A 13 -0.77 -29.28 31.11
N ALA A 14 0.22 -29.63 30.28
CA ALA A 14 1.60 -29.65 30.71
C ALA A 14 1.89 -28.30 31.36
N ALA A 15 2.51 -28.31 32.55
CA ALA A 15 2.71 -27.10 33.36
C ALA A 15 3.36 -25.92 32.60
N GLY A 16 3.98 -26.17 31.44
CA GLY A 16 4.53 -25.16 30.53
C GLY A 16 3.53 -24.38 29.66
N TRP A 17 2.23 -24.65 29.72
CA TRP A 17 1.19 -23.92 28.96
C TRP A 17 0.32 -23.02 29.84
N ALA A 18 0.76 -22.76 31.08
CA ALA A 18 -0.01 -22.06 32.09
C ALA A 18 -0.39 -20.61 31.73
N GLU A 19 0.27 -19.99 30.75
CA GLU A 19 0.05 -18.58 30.38
C GLU A 19 -0.98 -18.38 29.26
N VAL A 20 -1.37 -19.44 28.53
CA VAL A 20 -2.35 -19.34 27.44
C VAL A 20 -3.73 -19.00 27.99
N GLY A 21 -4.36 -17.95 27.44
CA GLY A 21 -5.70 -17.50 27.84
C GLY A 21 -5.72 -16.54 29.04
N LYS A 22 -4.55 -16.19 29.61
CA LYS A 22 -4.43 -15.16 30.64
C LYS A 22 -4.30 -13.76 30.01
N PRO A 23 -4.85 -12.71 30.64
CA PRO A 23 -4.81 -11.35 30.12
C PRO A 23 -3.48 -10.65 30.45
N HIS A 24 -2.39 -11.11 29.84
CA HIS A 24 -1.10 -10.43 29.97
C HIS A 24 -1.11 -9.07 29.25
N PRO A 25 -0.47 -8.04 29.80
CA PRO A 25 -0.22 -6.82 29.03
C PRO A 25 0.73 -7.11 27.88
N HIS A 26 0.64 -6.29 26.82
CA HIS A 26 1.58 -6.35 25.70
C HIS A 26 3.03 -6.18 26.19
N GLU A 27 3.97 -6.96 25.66
CA GLU A 27 5.35 -7.08 26.17
C GLU A 27 6.12 -5.74 26.09
N SER A 28 5.79 -4.91 25.09
CA SER A 28 6.36 -3.55 24.95
C SER A 28 5.50 -2.44 25.57
N ALA A 29 4.44 -2.75 26.33
CA ALA A 29 3.51 -1.74 26.85
C ALA A 29 4.21 -0.65 27.69
N VAL A 30 5.12 -1.05 28.59
CA VAL A 30 5.89 -0.11 29.41
C VAL A 30 6.75 0.80 28.52
N LEU A 31 7.42 0.22 27.52
CA LEU A 31 8.25 0.99 26.57
C LEU A 31 7.42 2.00 25.77
N HIS A 32 6.18 1.66 25.40
CA HIS A 32 5.28 2.59 24.70
C HIS A 32 4.93 3.79 25.59
N VAL A 33 4.60 3.54 26.87
CA VAL A 33 4.20 4.59 27.82
C VAL A 33 5.38 5.52 28.17
N LEU A 34 6.59 4.96 28.27
CA LEU A 34 7.79 5.73 28.57
C LEU A 34 8.41 6.42 27.35
N GLY A 35 7.94 6.14 26.13
CA GLY A 35 8.54 6.65 24.89
C GLY A 35 9.89 5.98 24.54
N GLU A 36 10.17 4.81 25.10
CA GLU A 36 11.42 4.05 24.90
C GLU A 36 11.31 3.03 23.75
N ALA A 37 10.10 2.81 23.23
CA ALA A 37 9.90 1.93 22.08
C ALA A 37 10.25 2.65 20.77
N THR A 38 11.41 2.32 20.20
CA THR A 38 11.88 2.86 18.92
C THR A 38 11.01 2.44 17.73
N TYR A 39 10.43 3.40 17.02
CA TYR A 39 9.84 3.23 15.69
C TYR A 39 10.88 3.55 14.62
N THR A 40 10.55 3.36 13.33
CA THR A 40 11.55 3.49 12.25
C THR A 40 12.17 4.89 12.20
N ASP A 41 11.39 5.94 12.46
CA ASP A 41 11.90 7.33 12.43
C ASP A 41 12.78 7.67 13.64
N ASP A 42 12.57 6.97 14.76
CA ASP A 42 13.32 7.17 16.00
C ASP A 42 14.72 6.57 15.94
N VAL A 43 15.01 5.73 14.94
CA VAL A 43 16.33 5.13 14.75
C VAL A 43 17.35 6.25 14.49
N PRO A 44 18.45 6.31 15.27
CA PRO A 44 19.50 7.29 15.05
C PRO A 44 20.06 7.23 13.64
N GLU A 45 20.13 8.38 13.00
CA GLU A 45 20.60 8.49 11.63
C GLU A 45 22.13 8.33 11.58
N ILE A 46 22.59 7.51 10.64
CA ILE A 46 24.01 7.40 10.30
C ILE A 46 24.48 8.75 9.76
N GLN A 47 25.72 9.13 10.10
CA GLN A 47 26.33 10.35 9.61
C GLN A 47 26.26 10.43 8.07
N GLY A 48 25.79 11.56 7.56
CA GLY A 48 25.65 11.78 6.13
C GLY A 48 24.35 11.26 5.53
N THR A 49 23.39 10.83 6.35
CA THR A 49 22.01 10.57 5.93
C THR A 49 21.42 11.76 5.19
N LEU A 50 20.66 11.46 4.14
CA LEU A 50 19.86 12.40 3.37
C LEU A 50 18.38 12.06 3.55
N HIS A 51 17.52 12.99 3.15
CA HIS A 51 16.08 12.80 3.19
C HIS A 51 15.48 12.89 1.79
N ALA A 52 14.51 12.03 1.52
CA ALA A 52 13.77 12.06 0.27
C ALA A 52 12.35 12.58 0.44
N ALA A 53 11.78 13.08 -0.65
CA ALA A 53 10.36 13.36 -0.83
C ALA A 53 9.94 12.99 -2.25
N LEU A 54 8.67 12.69 -2.46
CA LEU A 54 8.12 12.34 -3.77
C LEU A 54 7.53 13.58 -4.45
N GLY A 55 7.74 13.71 -5.75
CA GLY A 55 7.00 14.62 -6.63
C GLY A 55 5.76 13.92 -7.15
N LEU A 56 4.58 14.43 -6.81
CA LEU A 56 3.31 13.73 -7.00
C LEU A 56 2.47 14.37 -8.10
N SER A 57 1.69 13.54 -8.81
CA SER A 57 0.72 13.98 -9.81
C SER A 57 -0.39 14.82 -9.19
N GLN A 58 -0.75 15.92 -9.86
CA GLN A 58 -1.93 16.73 -9.52
C GLN A 58 -3.16 16.37 -10.38
N LYS A 59 -3.04 15.39 -11.28
CA LYS A 59 -4.09 15.01 -12.24
C LYS A 59 -4.50 13.56 -12.04
N ALA A 60 -5.80 13.30 -12.21
CA ALA A 60 -6.38 11.96 -12.04
C ALA A 60 -6.09 11.03 -13.22
N HIS A 61 -5.94 11.56 -14.43
CA HIS A 61 -5.56 10.79 -15.61
C HIS A 61 -5.00 11.76 -16.66
N ALA A 62 -3.74 11.63 -17.03
CA ALA A 62 -3.09 12.53 -17.99
C ALA A 62 -1.83 11.95 -18.59
N ASN A 63 -1.52 12.30 -19.84
CA ASN A 63 -0.15 12.13 -20.35
C ASN A 63 0.75 13.26 -19.81
N LEU A 64 2.00 12.94 -19.51
CA LEU A 64 3.03 13.89 -19.13
C LEU A 64 3.69 14.45 -20.39
N ARG A 65 3.33 15.67 -20.80
CA ARG A 65 3.93 16.32 -21.98
C ARG A 65 5.37 16.75 -21.70
N SER A 66 5.60 17.29 -20.51
CA SER A 66 6.94 17.65 -20.03
C SER A 66 6.97 17.68 -18.51
N VAL A 67 8.13 17.35 -17.94
CA VAL A 67 8.40 17.43 -16.50
C VAL A 67 9.66 18.28 -16.33
N ASP A 68 9.49 19.57 -16.08
CA ASP A 68 10.61 20.48 -15.81
C ASP A 68 10.95 20.48 -14.32
N LEU A 69 12.14 19.96 -14.03
CA LEU A 69 12.69 19.81 -12.69
C LEU A 69 13.84 20.80 -12.42
N GLN A 70 14.08 21.81 -13.28
CA GLN A 70 15.18 22.76 -13.08
C GLN A 70 15.06 23.51 -11.74
N ALA A 71 13.87 24.04 -11.43
CA ALA A 71 13.63 24.73 -10.17
C ALA A 71 13.77 23.79 -8.95
N VAL A 72 13.38 22.53 -9.11
CA VAL A 72 13.55 21.49 -8.07
C VAL A 72 15.04 21.24 -7.83
N ARG A 73 15.83 21.02 -8.89
CA ARG A 73 17.27 20.75 -8.81
C ARG A 73 18.06 21.92 -8.24
N ALA A 74 17.64 23.16 -8.51
CA ALA A 74 18.28 24.37 -8.00
C ALA A 74 17.86 24.73 -6.56
N ALA A 75 16.88 24.03 -5.99
CA ALA A 75 16.36 24.36 -4.66
C ALA A 75 17.40 24.10 -3.55
N ARG A 76 17.29 24.86 -2.47
CA ARG A 76 18.20 24.77 -1.32
C ARG A 76 18.26 23.34 -0.78
N GLY A 77 19.48 22.84 -0.59
CA GLY A 77 19.74 21.56 0.07
C GLY A 77 19.48 20.33 -0.81
N VAL A 78 18.94 20.50 -2.03
CA VAL A 78 18.73 19.39 -2.97
C VAL A 78 20.09 18.85 -3.43
N VAL A 79 20.24 17.54 -3.33
CA VAL A 79 21.43 16.79 -3.72
C VAL A 79 21.23 16.15 -5.09
N THR A 80 20.08 15.53 -5.31
CA THR A 80 19.71 14.97 -6.61
C THR A 80 18.19 14.90 -6.76
N VAL A 81 17.74 14.73 -8.01
CA VAL A 81 16.35 14.44 -8.35
C VAL A 81 16.36 13.29 -9.35
N LEU A 82 15.61 12.23 -9.05
CA LEU A 82 15.56 10.98 -9.80
C LEU A 82 14.19 10.82 -10.45
N ALA A 83 14.16 10.44 -11.73
CA ALA A 83 12.95 10.09 -12.48
C ALA A 83 12.94 8.59 -12.84
N ALA A 84 11.89 8.13 -13.52
CA ALA A 84 11.74 6.71 -13.89
C ALA A 84 12.98 6.12 -14.59
N GLY A 85 13.64 6.90 -15.47
CA GLY A 85 14.86 6.49 -16.17
C GLY A 85 16.11 6.32 -15.28
N ASP A 86 16.07 6.79 -14.03
CA ASP A 86 17.16 6.61 -13.06
C ASP A 86 17.03 5.31 -12.25
N ILE A 87 15.94 4.55 -12.44
CA ILE A 87 15.72 3.24 -11.80
C ILE A 87 16.61 2.21 -12.52
N PRO A 88 17.59 1.58 -11.83
CA PRO A 88 18.55 0.71 -12.50
C PRO A 88 17.98 -0.66 -12.89
N GLY A 89 16.90 -1.10 -12.24
CA GLY A 89 16.21 -2.35 -12.51
C GLY A 89 14.80 -2.14 -13.03
N ILE A 90 13.83 -2.84 -12.43
CA ILE A 90 12.42 -2.82 -12.85
C ILE A 90 11.68 -1.66 -12.15
N ASN A 91 11.00 -0.83 -12.94
CA ASN A 91 10.13 0.23 -12.45
C ASN A 91 8.72 -0.31 -12.13
N ASP A 92 8.61 -1.15 -11.09
CA ASP A 92 7.33 -1.72 -10.64
C ASP A 92 7.38 -2.09 -9.15
N CYS A 93 6.27 -1.87 -8.46
CA CYS A 93 6.03 -2.23 -7.06
C CYS A 93 4.66 -2.91 -6.82
N GLY A 94 4.05 -3.48 -7.87
CA GLY A 94 2.79 -4.18 -7.74
C GLY A 94 2.95 -5.56 -7.06
N PRO A 95 2.11 -5.92 -6.06
CA PRO A 95 2.32 -7.13 -5.27
C PRO A 95 1.90 -8.43 -5.99
N ILE A 96 0.83 -8.38 -6.80
CA ILE A 96 0.26 -9.53 -7.51
C ILE A 96 0.50 -9.43 -9.02
N LEU A 97 0.12 -8.29 -9.60
CA LEU A 97 0.36 -7.95 -10.99
C LEU A 97 1.46 -6.88 -11.03
N HIS A 98 2.31 -6.95 -12.06
CA HIS A 98 3.32 -5.91 -12.31
C HIS A 98 2.67 -4.76 -13.10
N ASP A 99 1.71 -4.09 -12.45
CA ASP A 99 0.88 -3.02 -13.01
C ASP A 99 0.92 -1.72 -12.20
N ASP A 100 1.90 -1.58 -11.30
CA ASP A 100 2.02 -0.44 -10.37
C ASP A 100 3.45 0.13 -10.42
N PRO A 101 3.74 1.11 -11.29
CA PRO A 101 5.09 1.64 -11.44
C PRO A 101 5.54 2.42 -10.20
N ILE A 102 6.81 2.27 -9.82
CA ILE A 102 7.42 3.03 -8.71
C ILE A 102 7.36 4.54 -9.02
N LEU A 103 7.72 4.91 -10.24
CA LEU A 103 7.59 6.27 -10.76
C LEU A 103 6.85 6.25 -12.11
N ALA A 104 5.82 7.06 -12.24
CA ALA A 104 5.09 7.25 -13.49
C ALA A 104 6.02 7.68 -14.63
N ASP A 105 5.89 7.00 -15.77
CA ASP A 105 6.64 7.29 -17.00
C ASP A 105 5.66 7.60 -18.13
N GLY A 106 5.68 8.83 -18.62
CA GLY A 106 4.83 9.31 -19.71
C GLY A 106 3.34 9.47 -19.41
N LYS A 107 2.77 8.80 -18.39
CA LYS A 107 1.35 8.86 -18.05
C LYS A 107 1.10 8.69 -16.55
N VAL A 108 0.12 9.44 -16.03
CA VAL A 108 -0.37 9.34 -14.65
C VAL A 108 -1.83 8.91 -14.64
N GLU A 109 -2.20 8.06 -13.68
CA GLU A 109 -3.49 7.36 -13.59
C GLU A 109 -4.26 7.67 -12.28
N TYR A 110 -3.67 8.46 -11.37
CA TYR A 110 -4.37 9.01 -10.20
C TYR A 110 -3.67 10.26 -9.63
N VAL A 111 -4.44 11.07 -8.88
CA VAL A 111 -3.90 12.20 -8.11
C VAL A 111 -3.08 11.64 -6.95
N GLY A 112 -1.81 12.02 -6.87
CA GLY A 112 -0.88 11.45 -5.90
C GLY A 112 0.10 10.45 -6.49
N GLN A 113 0.00 10.05 -7.76
CA GLN A 113 0.98 9.12 -8.33
C GLN A 113 2.38 9.74 -8.35
N ALA A 114 3.38 9.00 -7.88
CA ALA A 114 4.76 9.47 -7.84
C ALA A 114 5.33 9.59 -9.26
N ILE A 115 5.98 10.72 -9.58
CA ILE A 115 6.57 11.02 -10.89
C ILE A 115 8.10 11.08 -10.79
N PHE A 116 8.62 11.62 -9.69
CA PHE A 116 10.06 11.74 -9.42
C PHE A 116 10.34 11.72 -7.92
N ILE A 117 11.60 11.51 -7.54
CA ILE A 117 12.09 11.54 -6.16
C ILE A 117 13.05 12.72 -6.02
N VAL A 118 12.86 13.54 -4.98
CA VAL A 118 13.80 14.59 -4.59
C VAL A 118 14.58 14.12 -3.38
N VAL A 119 15.91 14.19 -3.42
CA VAL A 119 16.76 13.90 -2.27
C VAL A 119 17.49 15.17 -1.84
N ALA A 120 17.40 15.52 -0.56
CA ALA A 120 17.99 16.72 0.02
C ALA A 120 18.66 16.46 1.36
N ASP A 121 19.39 17.46 1.87
CA ASP A 121 20.06 17.44 3.17
C ASP A 121 19.12 17.35 4.38
N THR A 122 17.86 17.75 4.23
CA THR A 122 16.84 17.73 5.27
C THR A 122 15.48 17.35 4.68
N HIS A 123 14.63 16.74 5.52
CA HIS A 123 13.25 16.38 5.18
C HIS A 123 12.48 17.57 4.58
N ASP A 124 12.55 18.71 5.25
CA ASP A 124 11.82 19.89 4.84
C ASP A 124 12.30 20.48 3.49
N ASN A 125 13.60 20.41 3.21
CA ASN A 125 14.13 20.88 1.93
C ASN A 125 13.68 19.96 0.79
N ALA A 126 13.71 18.64 0.97
CA ALA A 126 13.22 17.69 -0.03
C ALA A 126 11.74 17.96 -0.36
N ARG A 127 10.90 18.13 0.66
CA ARG A 127 9.47 18.40 0.50
C ARG A 127 9.16 19.73 -0.16
N ARG A 128 9.83 20.81 0.27
CA ARG A 128 9.64 22.12 -0.35
C ARG A 128 10.08 22.11 -1.82
N ALA A 129 11.19 21.46 -2.12
CA ALA A 129 11.70 21.34 -3.48
C ALA A 129 10.78 20.52 -4.39
N ALA A 130 10.20 19.41 -3.91
CA ALA A 130 9.26 18.58 -4.69
C ALA A 130 8.05 19.37 -5.23
N ARG A 131 7.64 20.44 -4.53
CA ARG A 131 6.52 21.32 -4.93
C ARG A 131 6.89 22.36 -6.00
N LEU A 132 8.16 22.47 -6.37
CA LEU A 132 8.64 23.44 -7.37
C LEU A 132 8.64 22.89 -8.80
N ALA A 133 8.27 21.63 -9.01
CA ALA A 133 8.21 21.05 -10.34
C ALA A 133 7.15 21.74 -11.20
N ALA A 134 7.54 22.07 -12.44
CA ALA A 134 6.61 22.53 -13.45
C ALA A 134 6.29 21.35 -14.37
N ILE A 135 5.05 20.87 -14.30
CA ILE A 135 4.61 19.69 -15.06
C ILE A 135 3.51 20.13 -16.02
N ASP A 136 3.72 19.87 -17.31
CA ASP A 136 2.72 20.08 -18.35
C ASP A 136 1.95 18.78 -18.59
N TYR A 137 0.64 18.85 -18.45
CA TYR A 137 -0.27 17.70 -18.52
C TYR A 137 -1.15 17.79 -19.76
N ASP A 138 -1.31 16.66 -20.45
CA ASP A 138 -2.42 16.44 -21.38
C ASP A 138 -3.51 15.64 -20.66
N GLU A 139 -4.53 16.34 -20.12
CA GLU A 139 -5.57 15.67 -19.34
C GLU A 139 -6.41 14.72 -20.21
N LEU A 140 -6.64 13.52 -19.66
CA LEU A 140 -7.43 12.46 -20.27
C LEU A 140 -8.72 12.24 -19.48
N PRO A 141 -9.79 11.69 -20.10
CA PRO A 141 -11.01 11.35 -19.38
C PRO A 141 -10.72 10.35 -18.24
N ALA A 142 -11.09 10.70 -17.01
CA ALA A 142 -10.89 9.85 -15.83
C ALA A 142 -12.17 9.10 -15.43
N ILE A 143 -12.02 7.85 -14.99
CA ILE A 143 -13.09 7.04 -14.42
C ILE A 143 -12.96 7.08 -12.89
N LEU A 144 -13.91 7.73 -12.21
CA LEU A 144 -13.75 8.08 -10.79
C LEU A 144 -14.69 7.30 -9.85
N THR A 145 -15.73 6.68 -10.40
CA THR A 145 -16.73 5.92 -9.63
C THR A 145 -16.75 4.44 -10.04
N PRO A 146 -17.04 3.52 -9.11
CA PRO A 146 -17.16 2.10 -9.44
C PRO A 146 -18.29 1.84 -10.46
N GLN A 147 -19.36 2.64 -10.46
CA GLN A 147 -20.45 2.53 -11.42
C GLN A 147 -20.01 2.92 -12.85
N ASP A 148 -19.22 3.99 -12.98
CA ASP A 148 -18.66 4.39 -14.28
C ASP A 148 -17.68 3.34 -14.80
N ALA A 149 -16.85 2.76 -13.93
CA ALA A 149 -15.95 1.67 -14.29
C ALA A 149 -16.69 0.44 -14.80
N ARG A 150 -17.76 0.00 -14.11
CA ARG A 150 -18.63 -1.08 -14.57
C ARG A 150 -19.27 -0.77 -15.92
N LYS A 151 -19.79 0.45 -16.11
CA LYS A 151 -20.41 0.88 -17.38
C LYS A 151 -19.41 0.89 -18.54
N ALA A 152 -18.15 1.21 -18.27
CA ALA A 152 -17.07 1.22 -19.24
C ALA A 152 -16.38 -0.15 -19.40
N GLU A 153 -16.80 -1.18 -18.64
CA GLU A 153 -16.13 -2.49 -18.55
C GLU A 153 -14.62 -2.38 -18.23
N SER A 154 -14.26 -1.37 -17.41
CA SER A 154 -12.89 -1.10 -16.99
C SER A 154 -12.61 -1.80 -15.67
N TYR A 155 -11.86 -2.91 -15.71
CA TYR A 155 -11.56 -3.74 -14.55
C TYR A 155 -10.05 -3.93 -14.38
N VAL A 156 -9.56 -3.90 -13.15
CA VAL A 156 -8.15 -4.23 -12.81
C VAL A 156 -7.96 -5.75 -12.62
N VAL A 157 -9.03 -6.46 -12.26
CA VAL A 157 -9.07 -7.93 -12.16
C VAL A 157 -10.37 -8.46 -12.79
N PRO A 158 -10.39 -9.69 -13.32
CA PRO A 158 -11.60 -10.28 -13.89
C PRO A 158 -12.75 -10.38 -12.87
N PRO A 159 -14.03 -10.21 -13.28
CA PRO A 159 -15.17 -10.38 -12.38
C PRO A 159 -15.25 -11.79 -11.78
N MET A 160 -15.54 -11.87 -10.48
CA MET A 160 -15.70 -13.13 -9.74
C MET A 160 -17.17 -13.50 -9.55
N TYR A 161 -17.47 -14.81 -9.61
CA TYR A 161 -18.82 -15.34 -9.46
C TYR A 161 -18.85 -16.47 -8.43
N LEU A 162 -19.72 -16.33 -7.42
CA LEU A 162 -20.00 -17.39 -6.45
C LEU A 162 -21.48 -17.76 -6.52
N GLN A 163 -21.78 -19.02 -6.85
CA GLN A 163 -23.15 -19.51 -6.95
C GLN A 163 -23.34 -20.79 -6.14
N ARG A 164 -24.46 -20.88 -5.41
CA ARG A 164 -24.93 -22.09 -4.76
C ARG A 164 -26.41 -22.32 -5.07
N GLY A 165 -26.74 -23.43 -5.72
CA GLY A 165 -28.09 -23.78 -6.14
C GLY A 165 -28.59 -23.04 -7.39
N ASP A 166 -29.88 -23.17 -7.69
CA ASP A 166 -30.56 -22.49 -8.79
C ASP A 166 -31.35 -21.28 -8.27
N PHE A 167 -30.71 -20.13 -8.27
CA PHE A 167 -31.31 -18.90 -7.78
C PHE A 167 -32.52 -18.46 -8.62
N LYS A 168 -32.55 -18.77 -9.93
CA LYS A 168 -33.65 -18.36 -10.82
C LYS A 168 -34.93 -19.08 -10.45
N ARG A 169 -34.84 -20.41 -10.25
CA ARG A 169 -35.95 -21.21 -9.77
C ARG A 169 -36.38 -20.77 -8.37
N ALA A 170 -35.43 -20.53 -7.47
CA ALA A 170 -35.73 -20.08 -6.12
C ALA A 170 -36.47 -18.73 -6.08
N PHE A 171 -36.08 -17.76 -6.94
CA PHE A 171 -36.82 -16.49 -7.08
C PHE A 171 -38.22 -16.68 -7.64
N ALA A 172 -38.40 -17.55 -8.63
CA ALA A 172 -39.72 -17.84 -9.20
C ALA A 172 -40.68 -18.47 -8.18
N GLN A 173 -40.14 -19.19 -7.19
CA GLN A 173 -40.90 -19.82 -6.10
C GLN A 173 -41.02 -18.93 -4.85
N SER A 174 -40.34 -17.78 -4.80
CA SER A 174 -40.38 -16.88 -3.66
C SER A 174 -41.70 -16.12 -3.63
N VAL A 175 -42.34 -16.06 -2.46
CA VAL A 175 -43.63 -15.39 -2.27
C VAL A 175 -43.47 -13.88 -2.41
N HIS A 176 -42.45 -13.32 -1.76
CA HIS A 176 -42.12 -11.91 -1.80
C HIS A 176 -40.75 -11.69 -2.43
N ARG A 177 -40.58 -10.54 -3.07
CA ARG A 177 -39.30 -10.12 -3.66
C ARG A 177 -39.06 -8.66 -3.34
N VAL A 178 -37.84 -8.34 -2.94
CA VAL A 178 -37.38 -6.98 -2.74
C VAL A 178 -36.08 -6.74 -3.49
N LYS A 179 -35.98 -5.57 -4.11
CA LYS A 179 -34.75 -5.06 -4.71
C LYS A 179 -34.28 -3.85 -3.94
N GLY A 180 -32.98 -3.71 -3.80
CA GLY A 180 -32.38 -2.56 -3.18
C GLY A 180 -30.97 -2.32 -3.67
N ALA A 181 -30.47 -1.15 -3.31
CA ALA A 181 -29.09 -0.77 -3.52
C ALA A 181 -28.57 -0.09 -2.26
N LEU A 182 -27.29 -0.26 -1.98
CA LEU A 182 -26.60 0.48 -0.92
C LEU A 182 -25.15 0.74 -1.34
N ALA A 183 -24.59 1.82 -0.82
CA ALA A 183 -23.19 2.17 -1.02
C ALA A 183 -22.47 2.22 0.33
N VAL A 184 -21.29 1.63 0.38
CA VAL A 184 -20.39 1.69 1.54
C VAL A 184 -19.17 2.51 1.13
N GLY A 185 -18.88 3.56 1.90
CA GLY A 185 -17.72 4.43 1.67
C GLY A 185 -16.40 3.69 1.87
N GLY A 186 -15.33 4.27 1.32
CA GLY A 186 -13.97 3.81 1.61
C GLY A 186 -13.54 4.23 3.02
N GLN A 187 -12.39 3.72 3.47
CA GLN A 187 -11.88 4.01 4.80
C GLN A 187 -10.35 4.07 4.78
N GLU A 188 -9.80 5.15 5.31
CA GLU A 188 -8.39 5.31 5.60
C GLU A 188 -7.99 4.50 6.84
N GLN A 189 -6.86 3.82 6.74
CA GLN A 189 -6.25 3.03 7.81
C GLN A 189 -5.83 3.93 8.97
N PHE A 190 -5.30 5.11 8.67
CA PHE A 190 -4.95 6.14 9.65
C PHE A 190 -4.04 5.60 10.78
N TYR A 191 -3.10 4.72 10.42
CA TYR A 191 -2.03 4.32 11.33
C TYR A 191 -1.29 5.57 11.85
N LEU A 192 -0.94 5.61 13.13
CA LEU A 192 -0.37 6.81 13.76
C LEU A 192 1.05 7.11 13.25
N GLU A 193 1.87 6.08 13.06
CA GLU A 193 3.13 6.19 12.33
C GLU A 193 2.82 6.10 10.83
N GLY A 194 3.09 7.16 10.07
CA GLY A 194 2.95 7.16 8.61
C GLY A 194 3.88 6.14 7.92
N GLN A 195 3.85 6.11 6.61
CA GLN A 195 4.79 5.34 5.80
C GLN A 195 6.19 5.90 5.96
N ILE A 196 7.15 5.01 6.18
CA ILE A 196 8.55 5.37 6.34
C ILE A 196 9.47 4.21 5.96
N ALA A 197 10.54 4.56 5.24
CA ALA A 197 11.66 3.67 4.97
C ALA A 197 12.98 4.41 5.18
N TYR A 198 13.97 3.72 5.76
CA TYR A 198 15.32 4.20 5.91
C TYR A 198 16.30 3.20 5.28
N ALA A 199 16.79 3.54 4.09
CA ALA A 199 17.68 2.72 3.30
C ALA A 199 19.15 3.07 3.56
N ILE A 200 19.96 2.06 3.83
CA ILE A 200 21.36 2.16 4.24
C ILE A 200 22.20 1.25 3.33
N PRO A 201 22.99 1.81 2.40
CA PRO A 201 23.90 1.04 1.56
C PRO A 201 24.95 0.31 2.41
N LYS A 202 25.32 -0.89 1.97
CA LYS A 202 26.35 -1.76 2.57
C LYS A 202 27.42 -2.09 1.53
N GLU A 203 28.47 -2.80 1.96
CA GLU A 203 29.52 -3.27 1.07
C GLU A 203 28.98 -4.21 -0.03
N GLY A 204 29.67 -4.29 -1.17
CA GLY A 204 29.30 -5.22 -2.24
C GLY A 204 27.92 -4.98 -2.85
N ASN A 205 27.45 -3.72 -2.90
CA ASN A 205 26.09 -3.33 -3.32
C ASN A 205 24.97 -3.85 -2.39
N GLY A 206 25.29 -4.29 -1.18
CA GLY A 206 24.28 -4.66 -0.20
C GLY A 206 23.39 -3.47 0.19
N MET A 207 22.16 -3.76 0.61
CA MET A 207 21.19 -2.75 1.05
C MET A 207 20.48 -3.23 2.32
N LEU A 208 20.54 -2.44 3.38
CA LEU A 208 19.69 -2.62 4.56
C LEU A 208 18.58 -1.58 4.51
N VAL A 209 17.32 -2.00 4.62
CA VAL A 209 16.18 -1.09 4.69
C VAL A 209 15.41 -1.33 5.98
N LEU A 210 15.37 -0.32 6.85
CA LEU A 210 14.48 -0.30 8.00
C LEU A 210 13.14 0.26 7.51
N SER A 211 12.08 -0.55 7.54
CA SER A 211 10.80 -0.18 6.93
C SER A 211 9.65 -0.42 7.89
N SER A 212 8.73 0.53 7.98
CA SER A 212 7.44 0.29 8.63
C SER A 212 6.55 -0.50 7.66
N THR A 213 6.60 -1.83 7.74
CA THR A 213 5.91 -2.75 6.81
C THR A 213 5.41 -4.01 7.51
N GLN A 214 4.28 -4.55 7.04
CA GLN A 214 3.75 -5.86 7.43
C GLN A 214 4.40 -7.00 6.64
N HIS A 215 5.04 -6.71 5.50
CA HIS A 215 5.52 -7.74 4.58
C HIS A 215 6.99 -7.51 4.16
N PRO A 216 7.97 -7.67 5.09
CA PRO A 216 9.37 -7.40 4.79
C PRO A 216 9.96 -8.26 3.67
N SER A 217 9.49 -9.49 3.48
CA SER A 217 9.93 -10.38 2.40
C SER A 217 9.55 -9.85 1.02
N GLU A 218 8.35 -9.29 0.86
CA GLU A 218 7.94 -8.68 -0.40
C GLU A 218 8.72 -7.39 -0.67
N MET A 219 8.91 -6.55 0.34
CA MET A 219 9.73 -5.35 0.21
C MET A 219 11.17 -5.69 -0.24
N GLN A 220 11.74 -6.78 0.29
CA GLN A 220 13.07 -7.27 -0.11
C GLN A 220 13.12 -7.59 -1.60
N HIS A 221 12.13 -8.32 -2.11
CA HIS A 221 12.05 -8.69 -3.53
C HIS A 221 11.86 -7.47 -4.43
N LEU A 222 10.95 -6.56 -4.06
CA LEU A 222 10.68 -5.35 -4.84
C LEU A 222 11.89 -4.41 -4.86
N ILE A 223 12.57 -4.22 -3.73
CA ILE A 223 13.83 -3.46 -3.68
C ILE A 223 14.90 -4.12 -4.55
N ALA A 224 15.07 -5.44 -4.46
CA ALA A 224 16.06 -6.15 -5.26
C ALA A 224 15.77 -5.99 -6.77
N ASN A 225 14.52 -6.13 -7.19
CA ASN A 225 14.09 -5.92 -8.57
C ASN A 225 14.34 -4.48 -9.04
N ALA A 226 13.95 -3.48 -8.23
CA ALA A 226 14.15 -2.07 -8.53
C ALA A 226 15.63 -1.69 -8.65
N LEU A 227 16.51 -2.34 -7.86
CA LEU A 227 17.95 -2.13 -7.87
C LEU A 227 18.70 -2.98 -8.92
N GLY A 228 18.03 -3.93 -9.59
CA GLY A 228 18.69 -4.89 -10.48
C GLY A 228 19.62 -5.85 -9.74
N LEU A 229 19.28 -6.19 -8.49
CA LEU A 229 20.07 -7.06 -7.61
C LEU A 229 19.36 -8.39 -7.34
N HIS A 230 20.13 -9.37 -6.85
CA HIS A 230 19.56 -10.57 -6.25
C HIS A 230 19.11 -10.30 -4.82
N SER A 231 18.01 -10.91 -4.37
CA SER A 231 17.41 -10.69 -3.04
C SER A 231 18.37 -10.87 -1.86
N HIS A 232 19.41 -11.71 -1.99
CA HIS A 232 20.40 -11.90 -0.93
C HIS A 232 21.30 -10.66 -0.67
N HIS A 233 21.31 -9.67 -1.57
CA HIS A 233 21.96 -8.38 -1.33
C HIS A 233 21.11 -7.44 -0.46
N VAL A 234 19.81 -7.72 -0.30
CA VAL A 234 18.85 -6.83 0.36
C VAL A 234 18.41 -7.47 1.67
N VAL A 235 18.42 -6.68 2.75
CA VAL A 235 17.83 -7.05 4.05
C VAL A 235 16.79 -6.00 4.39
N VAL A 236 15.58 -6.43 4.74
CA VAL A 236 14.52 -5.55 5.24
C VAL A 236 14.21 -5.91 6.67
N GLU A 237 14.26 -4.91 7.56
CA GLU A 237 13.97 -5.08 8.98
C GLU A 237 12.75 -4.24 9.38
N CYS A 238 11.80 -4.87 10.07
CA CYS A 238 10.66 -4.21 10.72
C CYS A 238 10.60 -4.67 12.18
N ARG A 239 11.01 -3.81 13.11
CA ARG A 239 11.00 -4.14 14.55
C ARG A 239 9.60 -4.07 15.16
N ARG A 240 8.84 -3.03 14.77
CA ARG A 240 7.47 -2.69 15.17
C ARG A 240 6.92 -1.63 14.21
N MET A 241 5.60 -1.44 14.21
CA MET A 241 4.91 -0.39 13.47
C MET A 241 3.95 0.37 14.37
N GLY A 242 3.79 1.68 14.15
CA GLY A 242 2.76 2.50 14.80
C GLY A 242 1.38 2.34 14.16
N GLY A 243 0.96 1.08 13.95
CA GLY A 243 -0.23 0.71 13.19
C GLY A 243 0.09 0.37 11.72
N GLY A 244 -0.76 -0.48 11.13
CA GLY A 244 -0.67 -0.89 9.71
C GLY A 244 -2.03 -1.16 9.10
N PHE A 245 -2.83 -2.04 9.72
CA PHE A 245 -4.24 -2.28 9.35
C PHE A 245 -4.45 -2.68 7.88
N GLY A 246 -3.50 -3.39 7.29
CA GLY A 246 -3.47 -3.78 5.87
C GLY A 246 -2.82 -2.73 4.96
N GLY A 247 -2.83 -1.45 5.35
CA GLY A 247 -2.23 -0.35 4.57
C GLY A 247 -0.70 -0.35 4.54
N LYS A 248 -0.04 -1.30 5.21
CA LYS A 248 1.42 -1.50 5.14
C LYS A 248 1.80 -2.91 4.69
N GLU A 249 0.85 -3.64 4.10
CA GLU A 249 1.08 -4.96 3.51
C GLU A 249 1.85 -4.82 2.19
N SER A 250 1.25 -4.19 1.18
CA SER A 250 1.87 -3.90 -0.11
C SER A 250 2.31 -2.44 -0.26
N GLN A 251 1.50 -1.49 0.24
CA GLN A 251 1.63 -0.05 -0.01
C GLN A 251 2.91 0.59 0.57
N SER A 252 3.66 -0.12 1.43
CA SER A 252 5.00 0.30 1.85
C SER A 252 6.06 0.20 0.74
N ALA A 253 5.75 -0.50 -0.36
CA ALA A 253 6.70 -0.80 -1.44
C ALA A 253 7.24 0.45 -2.14
N LEU A 254 6.38 1.41 -2.48
CA LEU A 254 6.81 2.68 -3.07
C LEU A 254 7.84 3.40 -2.19
N TRP A 255 7.59 3.46 -0.88
CA TRP A 255 8.45 4.14 0.08
C TRP A 255 9.80 3.40 0.25
N ALA A 256 9.75 2.08 0.37
CA ALA A 256 10.93 1.23 0.52
C ALA A 256 11.82 1.25 -0.74
N THR A 257 11.23 1.11 -1.92
CA THR A 257 11.94 1.13 -3.20
C THR A 257 12.51 2.51 -3.51
N ALA A 258 11.73 3.60 -3.35
CA ALA A 258 12.21 4.95 -3.59
C ALA A 258 13.39 5.35 -2.68
N ALA A 259 13.33 4.97 -1.39
CA ALA A 259 14.45 5.18 -0.48
C ALA A 259 15.68 4.37 -0.91
N ALA A 260 15.50 3.10 -1.29
CA ALA A 260 16.59 2.23 -1.72
C ALA A 260 17.25 2.68 -3.03
N ILE A 261 16.45 3.06 -4.04
CA ILE A 261 16.94 3.63 -5.31
C ILE A 261 17.78 4.88 -5.03
N SER A 262 17.27 5.79 -4.19
CA SER A 262 17.97 7.01 -3.80
C SER A 262 19.30 6.71 -3.08
N ALA A 263 19.28 5.76 -2.15
CA ALA A 263 20.44 5.37 -1.38
C ALA A 263 21.52 4.68 -2.24
N ALA A 264 21.10 3.81 -3.17
CA ALA A 264 21.99 3.13 -4.12
C ALA A 264 22.65 4.14 -5.08
N HIS A 265 21.86 5.08 -5.61
CA HIS A 265 22.35 6.12 -6.52
C HIS A 265 23.43 7.00 -5.86
N LEU A 266 23.21 7.41 -4.61
CA LEU A 266 24.10 8.33 -3.89
C LEU A 266 25.21 7.64 -3.09
N LYS A 267 25.11 6.31 -2.91
CA LYS A 267 25.96 5.54 -1.97
C LYS A 267 25.96 6.13 -0.57
N ARG A 268 24.80 6.67 -0.14
CA ARG A 268 24.58 7.31 1.16
C ARG A 268 23.25 6.84 1.74
N PRO A 269 23.10 6.79 3.07
CA PRO A 269 21.80 6.48 3.66
C PRO A 269 20.73 7.51 3.26
N VAL A 270 19.53 7.05 2.94
CA VAL A 270 18.39 7.90 2.59
C VAL A 270 17.17 7.50 3.41
N LYS A 271 16.61 8.46 4.15
CA LYS A 271 15.35 8.31 4.89
C LYS A 271 14.22 8.97 4.11
N LEU A 272 13.15 8.23 3.86
CA LEU A 272 11.94 8.73 3.23
C LEU A 272 10.78 8.53 4.19
N ARG A 273 10.27 9.64 4.72
CA ARG A 273 9.14 9.67 5.65
C ARG A 273 8.00 10.42 4.99
N ALA A 274 6.84 9.78 4.84
CA ALA A 274 5.65 10.44 4.34
C ALA A 274 5.18 11.51 5.34
N ASP A 275 4.69 12.64 4.83
CA ASP A 275 3.78 13.46 5.64
C ASP A 275 2.37 12.90 5.53
N ARG A 276 1.51 13.24 6.48
CA ARG A 276 0.17 12.64 6.60
C ARG A 276 -0.69 12.88 5.36
N ASP A 277 -0.61 14.07 4.78
CA ASP A 277 -1.34 14.44 3.57
C ASP A 277 -0.88 13.62 2.36
N ASP A 278 0.44 13.49 2.17
CA ASP A 278 1.03 12.67 1.10
C ASP A 278 0.68 11.19 1.28
N ASP A 279 0.79 10.65 2.50
CA ASP A 279 0.46 9.27 2.85
C ASP A 279 -1.00 8.93 2.51
N MET A 280 -1.93 9.77 2.95
CA MET A 280 -3.37 9.63 2.68
C MET A 280 -3.71 9.82 1.20
N MET A 281 -2.88 10.50 0.42
CA MET A 281 -3.13 10.71 -1.01
C MET A 281 -2.57 9.57 -1.86
N VAL A 282 -1.38 9.06 -1.48
CA VAL A 282 -0.61 8.09 -2.26
C VAL A 282 -1.08 6.66 -2.00
N THR A 283 -1.32 6.30 -0.74
CA THR A 283 -1.59 4.91 -0.38
C THR A 283 -3.05 4.48 -0.63
N GLY A 284 -3.20 3.25 -1.12
CA GLY A 284 -4.48 2.58 -1.25
C GLY A 284 -5.18 2.35 0.09
N LYS A 285 -6.51 2.30 0.06
CA LYS A 285 -7.38 2.28 1.25
C LYS A 285 -8.41 1.17 1.15
N ARG A 286 -9.27 1.03 2.16
CA ARG A 286 -10.43 0.13 2.03
C ARG A 286 -11.27 0.53 0.82
N HIS A 287 -11.53 -0.44 -0.06
CA HIS A 287 -12.41 -0.29 -1.20
C HIS A 287 -13.78 0.25 -0.78
N CYS A 288 -14.23 1.32 -1.43
CA CYS A 288 -15.66 1.61 -1.40
C CYS A 288 -16.39 0.61 -2.29
N CYS A 289 -17.63 0.29 -1.94
CA CYS A 289 -18.40 -0.74 -2.63
C CYS A 289 -19.81 -0.26 -2.93
N SER A 290 -20.25 -0.47 -4.16
CA SER A 290 -21.64 -0.34 -4.58
C SER A 290 -22.28 -1.72 -4.64
N TYR A 291 -23.43 -1.87 -3.97
CA TYR A 291 -24.18 -3.12 -3.95
C TYR A 291 -25.52 -2.92 -4.66
N GLU A 292 -25.86 -3.85 -5.54
CA GLU A 292 -27.21 -4.05 -6.05
C GLU A 292 -27.65 -5.44 -5.60
N TYR A 293 -28.80 -5.54 -4.93
CA TYR A 293 -29.27 -6.82 -4.41
C TYR A 293 -30.74 -7.06 -4.72
N GLU A 294 -31.05 -8.34 -4.84
CA GLU A 294 -32.40 -8.86 -4.91
C GLU A 294 -32.53 -10.02 -3.91
N VAL A 295 -33.61 -10.00 -3.13
CA VAL A 295 -33.88 -11.02 -2.10
C VAL A 295 -35.31 -11.52 -2.26
N GLY A 296 -35.45 -12.84 -2.31
CA GLY A 296 -36.73 -13.55 -2.26
C GLY A 296 -36.93 -14.16 -0.89
N TYR A 297 -38.15 -14.05 -0.35
CA TYR A 297 -38.50 -14.59 0.97
C TYR A 297 -39.95 -15.05 1.05
N ASP A 298 -40.26 -15.90 2.03
CA ASP A 298 -41.60 -16.41 2.29
C ASP A 298 -42.39 -15.54 3.29
N HIS A 299 -43.60 -15.97 3.66
CA HIS A 299 -44.46 -15.23 4.60
C HIS A 299 -43.86 -15.08 6.01
N ASP A 300 -42.96 -15.98 6.40
CA ASP A 300 -42.30 -15.97 7.72
C ASP A 300 -40.99 -15.16 7.70
N GLY A 301 -40.64 -14.57 6.55
CA GLY A 301 -39.41 -13.79 6.38
C GLY A 301 -38.16 -14.62 6.13
N ARG A 302 -38.28 -15.93 5.90
CA ARG A 302 -37.13 -16.78 5.58
C ARG A 302 -36.66 -16.50 4.15
N ILE A 303 -35.37 -16.19 4.01
CA ILE A 303 -34.74 -15.97 2.70
C ILE A 303 -34.68 -17.29 1.93
N THR A 304 -35.26 -17.30 0.74
CA THR A 304 -35.32 -18.44 -0.19
C THR A 304 -34.38 -18.25 -1.37
N ALA A 305 -34.13 -17.01 -1.78
CA ALA A 305 -33.20 -16.65 -2.86
C ALA A 305 -32.50 -15.32 -2.57
N ALA A 306 -31.25 -15.20 -2.97
CA ALA A 306 -30.51 -13.94 -2.93
C ALA A 306 -29.60 -13.85 -4.16
N ARG A 307 -29.56 -12.67 -4.77
CA ARG A 307 -28.56 -12.26 -5.75
C ARG A 307 -27.99 -10.94 -5.28
N VAL A 308 -26.67 -10.85 -5.17
CA VAL A 308 -25.96 -9.63 -4.81
C VAL A 308 -24.90 -9.40 -5.86
N GLU A 309 -24.87 -8.20 -6.41
CA GLU A 309 -23.82 -7.72 -7.29
C GLU A 309 -23.04 -6.64 -6.54
N MET A 310 -21.72 -6.79 -6.54
CA MET A 310 -20.80 -5.94 -5.78
C MET A 310 -19.81 -5.33 -6.76
N VAL A 311 -19.68 -4.00 -6.72
CA VAL A 311 -18.71 -3.27 -7.54
C VAL A 311 -17.80 -2.49 -6.62
N LEU A 312 -16.56 -2.94 -6.52
CA LEU A 312 -15.52 -2.33 -5.70
C LEU A 312 -14.78 -1.27 -6.52
N ARG A 313 -14.47 -0.12 -5.91
CA ARG A 313 -13.52 0.82 -6.49
C ARG A 313 -12.10 0.40 -6.09
N ALA A 314 -11.47 -0.37 -6.96
CA ALA A 314 -10.11 -0.90 -6.75
C ALA A 314 -9.01 0.15 -6.83
N GLY A 315 -9.23 1.23 -7.57
CA GLY A 315 -8.16 2.18 -7.91
C GLY A 315 -7.68 1.90 -9.33
N TYR A 316 -6.40 2.20 -9.58
CA TYR A 316 -5.82 2.15 -10.92
C TYR A 316 -5.07 0.83 -11.21
N SER A 317 -4.48 0.21 -10.17
CA SER A 317 -3.76 -1.07 -10.22
C SER A 317 -4.54 -2.18 -9.50
N ALA A 318 -4.15 -3.43 -9.70
CA ALA A 318 -4.80 -4.57 -9.08
C ALA A 318 -4.56 -4.65 -7.56
N ASP A 319 -3.32 -4.41 -7.11
CA ASP A 319 -2.89 -4.58 -5.72
C ASP A 319 -3.45 -5.90 -5.12
N LEU A 320 -4.17 -5.85 -4.00
CA LEU A 320 -4.84 -6.96 -3.34
C LEU A 320 -6.36 -6.97 -3.56
N SER A 321 -6.84 -6.43 -4.70
CA SER A 321 -8.28 -6.29 -4.98
C SER A 321 -8.99 -7.60 -5.35
N GLY A 322 -8.23 -8.65 -5.68
CA GLY A 322 -8.71 -9.95 -6.15
C GLY A 322 -8.97 -10.98 -5.06
#